data_AF-A0A2E1L9T5-F1
#
_entry.id   AF-A0A2E1L9T5-F1
#
_cell.length_a   1.000
_cell.length_b   1.000
_cell.length_c   1.000
_cell.angle_alpha   90.00
_cell.angle_beta   90.00
_cell.angle_gamma   90.00
#
_symmetry.space_group_name_H-M   'P 1'
#
loop_
_entity.id
_entity.type
_entity.pdbx_description
1 polymer ?
#
loop_
_entity_poly.entity_id
_entity_poly.type
_entity_poly.pdbx_seq_one_letter_code
_entity_poly.pdbx_strand_id
1 'polypeptide(L)'
;MYFLAGFVIAFIFPRLPGILITRGKGFNTNFPPHPEPIPLSSYLTQRILHMRMFYWLGLMVSIVPLAFGLVSVRWGNVPFGFGLWISSGWFLISRLQVFIGGPKPPWTLEMAEKIQLVINESKSESKCCDYPSPTWMLSGIYCTSCDKKLEDLFRPDLGRKRSDGFLMGTIRLLSTDGYPIFDSRDFKSPSKIGDSEE
;
A
#
# COMPACT_ATOMS: atom_id res chain seq x y z
N MET A 1 -6.47 -31.29 -7.34
CA MET A 1 -7.37 -30.44 -6.54
C MET A 1 -6.73 -29.99 -5.23
N TYR A 2 -6.21 -30.89 -4.39
CA TYR A 2 -5.61 -30.56 -3.09
C TYR A 2 -4.45 -29.56 -3.14
N PHE A 3 -3.53 -29.69 -4.11
CA PHE A 3 -2.45 -28.73 -4.31
C PHE A 3 -2.97 -27.29 -4.51
N LEU A 4 -3.92 -27.12 -5.44
CA LEU A 4 -4.50 -25.81 -5.74
C LEU A 4 -5.24 -25.23 -4.53
N ALA A 5 -5.95 -26.07 -3.78
CA ALA A 5 -6.62 -25.63 -2.55
C ALA A 5 -5.60 -25.11 -1.52
N GLY A 6 -4.51 -25.86 -1.27
CA GLY A 6 -3.42 -25.42 -0.39
C GLY A 6 -2.77 -24.13 -0.88
N PHE A 7 -2.51 -24.03 -2.19
CA PHE A 7 -1.92 -22.83 -2.79
C PHE A 7 -2.80 -21.60 -2.60
N VAL A 8 -4.09 -21.66 -2.95
CA VAL A 8 -5.01 -20.52 -2.82
C VAL A 8 -5.20 -20.11 -1.36
N ILE A 9 -5.29 -21.08 -0.45
CA ILE A 9 -5.40 -20.80 0.99
C ILE A 9 -4.15 -20.05 1.46
N ALA A 10 -2.95 -20.57 1.22
CA ALA A 10 -1.71 -19.91 1.62
C ALA A 10 -1.45 -18.59 0.88
N PHE A 11 -2.04 -18.37 -0.30
CA PHE A 11 -1.95 -17.12 -1.01
C PHE A 11 -2.79 -16.02 -0.34
N ILE A 12 -4.03 -16.35 0.07
CA ILE A 12 -4.95 -15.37 0.67
C ILE A 12 -4.65 -15.14 2.14
N PHE A 13 -4.25 -16.19 2.88
CA PHE A 13 -4.13 -16.17 4.33
C PHE A 13 -3.24 -15.04 4.89
N PRO A 14 -2.02 -14.82 4.37
CA PRO A 14 -1.15 -13.71 4.82
C PRO A 14 -1.73 -12.32 4.56
N ARG A 15 -2.69 -12.20 3.65
CA ARG A 15 -3.30 -10.92 3.22
C ARG A 15 -4.60 -10.62 3.98
N LEU A 16 -5.12 -11.57 4.76
CA LEU A 16 -6.35 -11.40 5.53
C LEU A 16 -6.31 -10.23 6.51
N PRO A 17 -5.22 -9.94 7.26
CA PRO A 17 -5.20 -8.79 8.15
C PRO A 17 -5.45 -7.48 7.40
N GLY A 18 -4.81 -7.30 6.24
CA GLY A 18 -5.02 -6.15 5.38
C GLY A 18 -6.45 -6.08 4.84
N ILE A 19 -7.01 -7.19 4.36
CA ILE A 19 -8.36 -7.21 3.77
C ILE A 19 -9.45 -6.95 4.81
N LEU A 20 -9.37 -7.61 5.98
CA LEU A 20 -10.43 -7.58 6.99
C LEU A 20 -10.39 -6.30 7.81
N ILE A 21 -9.20 -5.89 8.28
CA ILE A 21 -9.09 -4.76 9.20
C ILE A 21 -9.37 -3.45 8.46
N THR A 22 -8.84 -3.31 7.24
CA THR A 22 -8.99 -2.06 6.50
C THR A 22 -10.40 -1.80 6.01
N ARG A 23 -11.23 -2.84 5.94
CA ARG A 23 -12.62 -2.76 5.48
C ARG A 23 -13.65 -2.89 6.59
N GLY A 24 -13.20 -2.94 7.84
CA GLY A 24 -14.08 -2.83 9.00
C GLY A 24 -14.76 -1.46 9.04
N LYS A 25 -16.04 -1.42 9.46
CA LYS A 25 -16.84 -0.18 9.52
C LYS A 25 -16.18 0.94 10.33
N GLY A 26 -15.46 0.59 11.40
CA GLY A 26 -14.78 1.57 12.28
C GLY A 26 -13.46 2.12 11.74
N PHE A 27 -12.93 1.57 10.66
CA PHE A 27 -11.59 1.91 10.18
C PHE A 27 -11.59 3.15 9.26
N ASN A 28 -12.69 3.43 8.56
CA ASN A 28 -12.77 4.45 7.50
C ASN A 28 -13.58 5.69 7.87
N THR A 29 -13.90 5.91 9.15
CA THR A 29 -14.78 7.03 9.58
C THR A 29 -14.21 8.41 9.28
N ASN A 30 -12.88 8.55 9.28
CA ASN A 30 -12.20 9.84 9.12
C ASN A 30 -11.71 10.09 7.68
N PHE A 31 -11.98 9.18 6.74
CA PHE A 31 -11.48 9.30 5.37
C PHE A 31 -12.63 9.37 4.36
N PRO A 32 -12.56 10.30 3.40
CA PRO A 32 -13.52 10.33 2.31
C PRO A 32 -13.41 9.07 1.45
N PRO A 33 -14.51 8.61 0.83
CA PRO A 33 -14.47 7.45 -0.06
C PRO A 33 -13.53 7.69 -1.25
N HIS A 34 -12.93 6.63 -1.77
CA HIS A 34 -12.13 6.75 -3.00
C HIS A 34 -13.07 7.07 -4.19
N PRO A 35 -12.74 8.00 -5.11
CA PRO A 35 -11.41 8.56 -5.41
C PRO A 35 -11.03 9.89 -4.75
N GLU A 36 -11.90 10.45 -3.90
CA GLU A 36 -11.76 11.82 -3.36
C GLU A 36 -10.38 12.09 -2.74
N PRO A 37 -9.88 13.35 -2.83
CA PRO A 37 -8.62 13.78 -2.22
C PRO A 37 -8.71 13.68 -0.70
N ILE A 38 -7.56 13.49 -0.05
CA ILE A 38 -7.51 13.30 1.40
C ILE A 38 -6.85 14.53 2.03
N PRO A 39 -7.53 15.28 2.92
CA PRO A 39 -6.89 16.38 3.63
C PRO A 39 -5.74 15.85 4.50
N LEU A 40 -4.61 16.55 4.48
CA LEU A 40 -3.47 16.18 5.32
C LEU A 40 -3.83 16.42 6.79
N SER A 41 -3.70 15.36 7.58
CA SER A 41 -4.04 15.38 9.01
C SER A 41 -3.17 14.38 9.76
N SER A 42 -3.09 14.50 11.09
CA SER A 42 -2.41 13.51 11.94
C SER A 42 -3.03 12.12 11.82
N TYR A 43 -4.35 12.03 11.56
CA TYR A 43 -5.05 10.77 11.30
C TYR A 43 -4.53 10.07 10.03
N LEU A 44 -4.14 10.83 9.00
CA LEU A 44 -3.52 10.29 7.79
C LEU A 44 -2.15 9.67 8.10
N THR A 45 -1.30 10.37 8.85
CA THR A 45 0.00 9.83 9.27
C THR A 45 -0.17 8.54 10.07
N GLN A 46 -1.10 8.53 11.03
CA GLN A 46 -1.45 7.33 11.80
C GLN A 46 -1.96 6.19 10.89
N ARG A 47 -2.77 6.51 9.87
CA ARG A 47 -3.27 5.53 8.90
C ARG A 47 -2.15 4.85 8.14
N ILE A 48 -1.16 5.60 7.65
CA ILE A 48 -0.01 5.06 6.90
C ILE A 48 0.78 4.10 7.79
N LEU A 49 1.03 4.47 9.04
CA LEU A 49 1.75 3.62 9.99
C LEU A 49 0.98 2.33 10.30
N HIS A 50 -0.35 2.39 10.44
CA HIS A 50 -1.18 1.19 10.58
C HIS A 50 -1.12 0.29 9.35
N MET A 51 -1.18 0.85 8.14
CA MET A 51 -1.07 0.04 6.92
C MET A 51 0.29 -0.64 6.81
N ARG A 52 1.36 0.09 7.16
CA ARG A 52 2.70 -0.46 7.25
C ARG A 52 2.75 -1.61 8.25
N MET A 53 2.12 -1.46 9.43
CA MET A 53 2.04 -2.54 10.40
C MET A 53 1.33 -3.78 9.82
N PHE A 54 0.19 -3.63 9.14
CA PHE A 54 -0.52 -4.76 8.53
C PHE A 54 0.25 -5.44 7.41
N TYR A 55 0.98 -4.66 6.62
CA TYR A 55 1.87 -5.18 5.58
C TYR A 55 2.90 -6.15 6.18
N TRP A 56 3.54 -5.77 7.29
CA TRP A 56 4.53 -6.61 7.99
C TRP A 56 3.89 -7.72 8.83
N LEU A 57 2.69 -7.50 9.37
CA LEU A 57 1.92 -8.55 10.04
C LEU A 57 1.63 -9.72 9.09
N GLY A 58 1.40 -9.44 7.80
CA GLY A 58 1.24 -10.48 6.79
C GLY A 58 2.45 -11.43 6.71
N LEU A 59 3.67 -10.91 6.92
CA LEU A 59 4.88 -11.75 6.98
C LEU A 59 4.80 -12.74 8.15
N MET A 60 4.40 -12.27 9.34
CA MET A 60 4.23 -13.14 10.51
C MET A 60 3.12 -14.18 10.30
N VAL A 61 1.99 -13.76 9.73
CA VAL A 61 0.86 -14.64 9.43
C VAL A 61 1.23 -15.70 8.39
N SER A 62 2.17 -15.42 7.47
CA SER A 62 2.63 -16.39 6.48
C SER A 62 3.42 -17.58 7.06
N ILE A 63 3.94 -17.46 8.29
CA ILE A 63 4.63 -18.56 8.98
C ILE A 63 3.67 -19.70 9.29
N VAL A 64 2.39 -19.40 9.58
CA VAL A 64 1.37 -20.40 9.91
C VAL A 64 1.13 -21.40 8.77
N PRO A 65 0.76 -20.98 7.54
CA PRO A 65 0.61 -21.93 6.43
C PRO A 65 1.93 -22.59 6.04
N LEU A 66 3.07 -21.95 6.27
CA LEU A 66 4.39 -22.54 5.99
C LEU A 66 4.70 -23.72 6.93
N ALA A 67 4.49 -23.53 8.23
CA ALA A 67 4.64 -24.57 9.24
C ALA A 67 3.60 -25.69 9.03
N PHE A 68 2.34 -25.33 8.79
CA PHE A 68 1.29 -26.31 8.51
C PHE A 68 1.55 -27.09 7.21
N GLY A 69 2.11 -26.43 6.19
CA GLY A 69 2.57 -27.06 4.96
C GLY A 69 3.60 -28.16 5.22
N LEU A 70 4.63 -27.88 6.03
CA LEU A 70 5.64 -28.86 6.42
C LEU A 70 5.05 -30.06 7.19
N VAL A 71 4.19 -29.78 8.17
CA VAL A 71 3.48 -30.82 8.93
C VAL A 71 2.63 -31.69 8.00
N SER A 72 1.92 -31.07 7.04
CA SER A 72 1.07 -31.77 6.09
C SER A 72 1.87 -32.63 5.11
N VAL A 73 3.07 -32.20 4.69
CA VAL A 73 3.96 -33.04 3.88
C VAL A 73 4.48 -34.25 4.67
N ARG A 74 4.77 -34.08 5.96
CA ARG A 74 5.36 -35.16 6.78
C ARG A 74 4.34 -36.22 7.20
N TRP A 75 3.12 -35.81 7.56
CA TRP A 75 2.13 -36.68 8.19
C TRP A 75 0.74 -36.65 7.54
N GLY A 76 0.52 -35.80 6.53
CA GLY A 76 -0.79 -35.54 5.96
C GLY A 76 -0.85 -35.71 4.45
N ASN A 77 -1.52 -34.77 3.78
CA ASN A 77 -1.69 -34.78 2.34
C ASN A 77 -0.54 -34.02 1.68
N VAL A 78 0.39 -34.78 1.08
CA VAL A 78 1.59 -34.25 0.44
C VAL A 78 1.27 -33.16 -0.61
N PRO A 79 0.37 -33.37 -1.59
CA PRO A 79 -0.01 -32.32 -2.54
C PRO A 79 -0.52 -31.03 -1.88
N PHE A 80 -1.37 -31.13 -0.85
CA PHE A 80 -1.90 -29.98 -0.13
C PHE A 80 -0.79 -29.22 0.60
N GLY A 81 0.08 -29.94 1.32
CA GLY A 81 1.21 -29.38 2.04
C GLY A 81 2.19 -28.63 1.13
N PHE A 82 2.50 -29.19 -0.05
CA PHE A 82 3.31 -28.50 -1.05
C PHE A 82 2.67 -27.21 -1.55
N GLY A 83 1.36 -27.21 -1.79
CA GLY A 83 0.63 -26.00 -2.20
C GLY A 83 0.77 -24.88 -1.16
N LEU A 84 0.59 -25.21 0.13
CA LEU A 84 0.78 -24.26 1.23
C LEU A 84 2.22 -23.74 1.29
N TRP A 85 3.19 -24.65 1.22
CA TRP A 85 4.60 -24.33 1.39
C TRP A 85 5.15 -23.45 0.26
N ILE A 86 4.83 -23.76 -1.00
CA ILE A 86 5.28 -22.96 -2.16
C ILE A 86 4.68 -21.56 -2.11
N SER A 87 3.37 -21.43 -1.89
CA SER A 87 2.72 -20.10 -1.90
C SER A 87 3.19 -19.23 -0.72
N SER A 88 3.26 -19.80 0.49
CA SER A 88 3.71 -19.04 1.67
C SER A 88 5.20 -18.72 1.60
N GLY A 89 6.02 -19.67 1.13
CA GLY A 89 7.46 -19.45 0.92
C GLY A 89 7.73 -18.37 -0.12
N TRP A 90 6.99 -18.37 -1.24
CA TRP A 90 7.09 -17.31 -2.25
C TRP A 90 6.70 -15.95 -1.67
N PHE A 91 5.60 -15.88 -0.90
CA PHE A 91 5.19 -14.65 -0.22
C PHE A 91 6.27 -14.14 0.74
N LEU A 92 6.84 -15.02 1.57
CA LEU A 92 7.90 -14.68 2.53
C LEU A 92 9.12 -14.09 1.81
N ILE A 93 9.60 -14.77 0.76
CA ILE A 93 10.75 -14.33 -0.03
C ILE A 93 10.45 -12.97 -0.69
N SER A 94 9.29 -12.82 -1.33
CA SER A 94 8.91 -11.56 -2.00
C SER A 94 8.88 -10.36 -1.05
N ARG A 95 8.52 -10.59 0.23
CA ARG A 95 8.52 -9.57 1.27
C ARG A 95 9.92 -9.26 1.79
N LEU A 96 10.77 -10.28 1.93
CA LEU A 96 12.14 -10.14 2.45
C LEU A 96 13.10 -9.53 1.43
N GLN A 97 12.77 -9.54 0.14
CA GLN A 97 13.56 -8.86 -0.91
C GLN A 97 13.82 -7.38 -0.60
N VAL A 98 12.96 -6.72 0.19
CA VAL A 98 13.15 -5.33 0.65
C VAL A 98 14.52 -5.14 1.33
N PHE A 99 15.04 -6.14 2.04
CA PHE A 99 16.33 -6.05 2.72
C PHE A 99 17.54 -6.16 1.79
N ILE A 100 17.34 -6.61 0.55
CA ILE A 100 18.39 -6.83 -0.46
C ILE A 100 18.21 -5.82 -1.63
N GLY A 101 17.48 -4.72 -1.40
CA GLY A 101 17.24 -3.68 -2.42
C GLY A 101 16.08 -3.97 -3.38
N GLY A 102 15.17 -4.87 -3.01
CA GLY A 102 13.90 -5.08 -3.71
C GLY A 102 12.96 -3.86 -3.64
N PRO A 103 11.75 -3.98 -4.23
CA PRO A 103 10.79 -2.88 -4.25
C PRO A 103 10.40 -2.44 -2.83
N LYS A 104 10.42 -1.13 -2.58
CA LYS A 104 10.01 -0.56 -1.27
C LYS A 104 8.53 -0.85 -1.02
N PRO A 105 8.11 -1.15 0.23
CA PRO A 105 6.71 -1.35 0.54
C PRO A 105 5.88 -0.09 0.23
N PRO A 106 4.58 -0.23 -0.06
CA PRO A 106 3.74 0.90 -0.47
C PRO A 106 3.52 1.94 0.63
N TRP A 107 3.64 1.54 1.90
CA TRP A 107 3.58 2.42 3.06
C TRP A 107 4.92 2.41 3.81
N THR A 108 5.67 3.50 3.74
CA THR A 108 6.99 3.65 4.38
C THR A 108 6.96 4.64 5.55
N LEU A 109 7.98 4.59 6.42
CA LEU A 109 8.21 5.61 7.44
C LEU A 109 8.46 6.98 6.80
N GLU A 110 9.35 7.00 5.79
CA GLU A 110 9.77 8.18 5.03
C GLU A 110 8.56 8.93 4.46
N MET A 111 7.55 8.19 3.97
CA MET A 111 6.31 8.77 3.47
C MET A 111 5.51 9.50 4.56
N ALA A 112 5.41 8.90 5.75
CA ALA A 112 4.73 9.50 6.88
C ALA A 112 5.47 10.75 7.40
N GLU A 113 6.80 10.72 7.41
CA GLU A 113 7.65 11.85 7.76
C GLU A 113 7.50 13.00 6.77
N LYS A 114 7.55 12.73 5.45
CA LYS A 114 7.33 13.76 4.41
C LYS A 114 5.98 14.45 4.55
N ILE A 115 4.92 13.69 4.81
CA ILE A 115 3.59 14.26 5.05
C ILE A 115 3.59 15.15 6.29
N GLN A 116 4.26 14.73 7.36
CA GLN A 116 4.37 15.55 8.57
C GLN A 116 5.17 16.83 8.32
N LEU A 117 6.24 16.78 7.52
CA LEU A 117 7.00 17.95 7.11
C LEU A 117 6.12 18.94 6.35
N VAL A 118 5.32 18.48 5.38
CA VAL A 118 4.39 19.33 4.63
C VAL A 118 3.33 19.96 5.55
N ILE A 119 2.82 19.20 6.53
CA ILE A 119 1.89 19.75 7.55
C ILE A 119 2.57 20.85 8.36
N ASN A 120 3.81 20.62 8.79
CA ASN A 120 4.56 21.60 9.57
C ASN A 120 4.88 22.87 8.76
N GLU A 121 5.32 22.70 7.52
CA GLU A 121 5.61 23.81 6.60
C GLU A 121 4.36 24.67 6.34
N SER A 122 3.20 24.02 6.16
CA SER A 122 1.92 24.73 5.99
C SER A 122 1.52 25.61 7.19
N LYS A 123 2.05 25.34 8.38
CA LYS A 123 1.79 26.12 9.61
C LYS A 123 2.90 27.13 9.94
N SER A 124 4.01 27.05 9.22
CA SER A 124 5.20 27.87 9.45
C SER A 124 5.15 29.19 8.68
N GLU A 125 6.16 30.03 8.87
CA GLU A 125 6.32 31.27 8.10
C GLU A 125 6.58 30.99 6.61
N SER A 126 7.13 29.81 6.26
CA SER A 126 7.34 29.38 4.87
C SER A 126 6.08 28.76 4.24
N LYS A 127 4.89 29.17 4.68
CA LYS A 127 3.61 28.71 4.12
C LYS A 127 3.49 29.07 2.63
N CYS A 128 2.85 28.20 1.86
CA CYS A 128 2.67 28.41 0.42
C CYS A 128 1.71 29.56 0.05
N CYS A 129 0.75 29.88 0.91
CA CYS A 129 -0.25 30.94 0.74
C CYS A 129 -0.83 31.35 2.11
N ASP A 130 -1.72 32.34 2.15
CA ASP A 130 -2.28 32.83 3.42
C ASP A 130 -3.11 31.81 4.18
N TYR A 131 -3.89 31.00 3.46
CA TYR A 131 -4.77 29.97 4.02
C TYR A 131 -4.46 28.58 3.44
N PRO A 132 -3.34 27.96 3.84
CA PRO A 132 -2.88 26.72 3.23
C PRO A 132 -3.78 25.54 3.60
N SER A 133 -4.25 24.81 2.59
CA SER A 133 -5.08 23.61 2.72
C SER A 133 -4.43 22.46 1.94
N PRO A 134 -3.43 21.79 2.53
CA PRO A 134 -2.75 20.68 1.87
C PRO A 134 -3.65 19.45 1.76
N THR A 135 -3.78 18.90 0.56
CA THR A 135 -4.56 17.70 0.26
C THR A 135 -3.77 16.71 -0.58
N TRP A 136 -3.95 15.43 -0.29
CA TRP A 136 -3.29 14.34 -1.00
C TRP A 136 -4.16 13.82 -2.14
N MET A 137 -3.77 14.21 -3.35
CA MET A 137 -4.35 13.74 -4.60
C MET A 137 -3.68 12.42 -5.03
N LEU A 138 -4.06 11.88 -6.20
CA LEU A 138 -3.49 10.62 -6.70
C LEU A 138 -2.00 10.75 -7.08
N SER A 139 -1.61 11.87 -7.67
CA SER A 139 -0.29 12.13 -8.24
C SER A 139 0.67 12.90 -7.33
N GLY A 140 0.21 13.36 -6.17
CA GLY A 140 1.01 14.22 -5.30
C GLY A 140 0.19 14.96 -4.25
N ILE A 141 0.89 15.76 -3.46
CA ILE A 141 0.28 16.63 -2.46
C ILE A 141 0.18 18.03 -3.04
N TYR A 142 -1.02 18.61 -2.99
CA TYR A 142 -1.32 19.93 -3.55
C TYR A 142 -2.01 20.79 -2.49
N CYS A 143 -1.75 22.09 -2.50
CA CYS A 143 -2.54 23.04 -1.73
C CYS A 143 -3.80 23.41 -2.51
N THR A 144 -5.00 23.14 -1.97
CA THR A 144 -6.26 23.48 -2.67
C THR A 144 -6.55 24.98 -2.76
N SER A 145 -5.84 25.79 -1.98
CA SER A 145 -6.07 27.24 -1.92
C SER A 145 -5.27 28.01 -2.98
N CYS A 146 -4.12 27.48 -3.41
CA CYS A 146 -3.23 28.14 -4.38
C CYS A 146 -2.79 27.21 -5.52
N ASP A 147 -3.31 25.98 -5.58
CA ASP A 147 -3.00 24.92 -6.54
C ASP A 147 -1.50 24.58 -6.71
N LYS A 148 -0.66 25.03 -5.78
CA LYS A 148 0.76 24.73 -5.77
C LYS A 148 0.99 23.26 -5.38
N LYS A 149 1.79 22.55 -6.19
CA LYS A 149 2.31 21.22 -5.85
C LYS A 149 3.34 21.36 -4.73
N LEU A 150 3.10 20.68 -3.61
CA LEU A 150 3.96 20.71 -2.43
C LEU A 150 4.98 19.56 -2.47
N GLU A 151 4.53 18.35 -2.79
CA GLU A 151 5.38 17.16 -2.79
C GLU A 151 4.96 16.17 -3.88
N ASP A 152 5.93 15.52 -4.52
CA ASP A 152 5.71 14.47 -5.52
C ASP A 152 5.58 13.09 -4.87
N LEU A 153 4.48 12.91 -4.14
CA LEU A 153 4.18 11.70 -3.39
C LEU A 153 2.93 11.01 -3.93
N PHE A 154 3.10 9.92 -4.65
CA PHE A 154 1.98 9.11 -5.13
C PHE A 154 1.22 8.47 -3.98
N ARG A 155 -0.11 8.51 -4.05
CA ARG A 155 -0.98 8.02 -2.99
C ARG A 155 -1.15 6.51 -3.09
N PRO A 156 -0.63 5.70 -2.14
CA PRO A 156 -0.91 4.27 -2.08
C PRO A 156 -2.38 4.02 -1.73
N ASP A 157 -2.84 2.77 -1.84
CA ASP A 157 -4.14 2.43 -1.29
C ASP A 157 -4.13 2.70 0.23
N LEU A 158 -5.21 3.16 0.81
CA LEU A 158 -5.32 3.35 2.27
C LEU A 158 -6.48 2.52 2.82
N GLY A 159 -6.86 1.46 2.09
CA GLY A 159 -7.96 0.57 2.46
C GLY A 159 -9.29 1.29 2.57
N ARG A 160 -9.42 2.41 1.85
CA ARG A 160 -10.63 3.23 1.87
C ARG A 160 -11.77 2.49 1.21
N LYS A 161 -12.99 2.79 1.66
CA LYS A 161 -14.20 2.28 1.01
C LYS A 161 -14.23 2.76 -0.45
N ARG A 162 -14.38 1.82 -1.37
CA ARG A 162 -14.56 2.06 -2.80
C ARG A 162 -16.03 1.82 -3.19
N SER A 163 -16.48 2.48 -4.24
CA SER A 163 -17.78 2.23 -4.87
C SER A 163 -17.86 0.85 -5.55
N ASP A 164 -16.71 0.29 -5.95
CA ASP A 164 -16.58 -0.97 -6.71
C ASP A 164 -17.04 -2.24 -5.93
N GLY A 165 -17.47 -2.10 -4.67
CA GLY A 165 -17.90 -3.20 -3.83
C GLY A 165 -16.76 -4.00 -3.19
N PHE A 166 -17.12 -4.91 -2.27
CA PHE A 166 -16.15 -5.65 -1.46
C PHE A 166 -15.28 -6.59 -2.29
N LEU A 167 -15.89 -7.38 -3.20
CA LEU A 167 -15.19 -8.39 -3.99
C LEU A 167 -14.17 -7.77 -4.96
N MET A 168 -14.60 -6.79 -5.76
CA MET A 168 -13.73 -6.14 -6.74
C MET A 168 -12.58 -5.39 -6.05
N GLY A 169 -12.87 -4.76 -4.90
CA GLY A 169 -11.85 -4.19 -4.04
C GLY A 169 -10.84 -5.25 -3.59
N THR A 170 -11.28 -6.44 -3.18
CA THR A 170 -10.37 -7.51 -2.71
C THR A 170 -9.45 -7.96 -3.83
N ILE A 171 -10.00 -8.24 -5.01
CA ILE A 171 -9.23 -8.68 -6.18
C ILE A 171 -8.16 -7.63 -6.51
N ARG A 172 -8.53 -6.35 -6.56
CA ARG A 172 -7.58 -5.27 -6.82
C ARG A 172 -6.47 -5.21 -5.77
N LEU A 173 -6.80 -5.33 -4.48
CA LEU A 173 -5.81 -5.35 -3.41
C LEU A 173 -4.90 -6.58 -3.51
N LEU A 174 -5.43 -7.74 -3.91
CA LEU A 174 -4.62 -8.95 -4.13
C LEU A 174 -3.66 -8.78 -5.33
N SER A 175 -4.08 -8.06 -6.37
CA SER A 175 -3.28 -7.81 -7.57
C SER A 175 -2.24 -6.70 -7.38
N THR A 176 -2.61 -5.59 -6.74
CA THR A 176 -1.72 -4.43 -6.57
C THR A 176 -1.01 -4.40 -5.23
N ASP A 177 -1.43 -5.23 -4.27
CA ASP A 177 -0.83 -5.34 -2.93
C ASP A 177 -0.74 -4.00 -2.17
N GLY A 178 -1.58 -3.03 -2.57
CA GLY A 178 -1.62 -1.68 -2.01
C GLY A 178 -0.72 -0.64 -2.69
N TYR A 179 0.07 -1.03 -3.69
CA TYR A 179 0.90 -0.10 -4.46
C TYR A 179 0.05 0.92 -5.23
N PRO A 180 0.54 2.16 -5.36
CA PRO A 180 -0.09 3.15 -6.23
C PRO A 180 -0.07 2.63 -7.67
N ILE A 181 -1.10 2.96 -8.44
CA ILE A 181 -1.20 2.57 -9.85
C ILE A 181 -0.25 3.36 -10.74
N PHE A 182 0.12 4.56 -10.28
CA PHE A 182 1.03 5.45 -10.98
C PHE A 182 2.38 5.43 -10.26
N ASP A 183 3.46 5.25 -11.01
CA ASP A 183 4.82 5.41 -10.51
C ASP A 183 5.38 6.77 -10.94
N SER A 184 6.23 7.35 -10.10
CA SER A 184 7.06 8.53 -10.41
C SER A 184 7.85 8.42 -11.71
N ARG A 185 8.17 7.20 -12.14
CA ARG A 185 8.84 6.92 -13.41
C ARG A 185 7.96 7.13 -14.64
N ASP A 186 6.64 6.99 -14.51
CA ASP A 186 5.70 7.15 -15.62
C ASP A 186 5.55 8.62 -16.04
N PHE A 187 5.84 9.57 -15.14
CA PHE A 187 5.76 11.01 -15.40
C PHE A 187 7.10 11.66 -15.77
N LYS A 188 8.21 10.89 -15.88
CA LYS A 188 9.54 11.42 -16.20
C LYS A 188 9.82 11.63 -17.71
N SER A 189 8.81 11.65 -18.57
CA SER A 189 8.92 11.99 -19.99
C SER A 189 7.62 12.69 -20.44
N PRO A 190 7.67 13.86 -21.15
CA PRO A 190 8.62 14.17 -22.23
C PRO A 190 9.18 15.62 -22.24
N SER A 191 10.50 15.82 -22.31
CA SER A 191 11.09 17.06 -22.87
C SER A 191 12.59 16.91 -23.18
N LYS A 192 12.91 16.18 -24.24
CA LYS A 192 14.14 16.40 -25.02
C LYS A 192 13.85 16.21 -26.51
N ILE A 193 12.98 17.07 -27.04
CA ILE A 193 12.95 17.39 -28.48
C ILE A 193 12.84 18.91 -28.52
N GLY A 194 13.95 19.57 -28.84
CA GLY A 194 14.08 21.01 -28.87
C GLY A 194 15.53 21.40 -28.58
N ASP A 195 16.15 22.02 -29.58
CA ASP A 195 17.38 22.80 -29.52
C ASP A 195 18.71 22.03 -29.69
N SER A 196 19.03 21.76 -30.95
CA SER A 196 20.37 22.02 -31.49
C SER A 196 20.23 22.44 -32.96
N GLU A 197 19.79 23.68 -33.16
CA GLU A 197 20.37 24.51 -34.21
C GLU A 197 21.69 25.04 -33.64
N GLU A 198 22.80 24.60 -34.24
CA GLU A 198 24.05 25.34 -34.56
C GLU A 198 25.08 24.36 -35.12
#